data_AF-A0AAE3L2P8-F1
#
_entry.id   AF-A0AAE3L2P8-F1
#
_cell.length_a   1.000
_cell.length_b   1.000
_cell.length_c   1.000
_cell.angle_alpha   90.00
_cell.angle_beta   90.00
_cell.angle_gamma   90.00
#
_symmetry.space_group_name_H-M   'P 1'
#
loop_
_entity.id
_entity.type
_entity.pdbx_description
1 polymer ?
#
loop_
_entity_poly.entity_id
_entity_poly.type
_entity_poly.pdbx_seq_one_letter_code
_entity_poly.pdbx_strand_id
1 'polypeptide(L)'
;MICSDSHEVSQLNELKIDLDAISVIAHYQGNSNVIMDEQMPIFGGYAGGIEETAIVDIATHINAFVMSNATWHLDGPVHIRWGSTNTRETLMIAGWTCATISEFTNILSGNQYYPCAGPCTEMCLLEASAQAITDSASGREILSGVAAAKGVVQDKTTGMEARMMGQAAKAAAGMEIEEVNKILDALVKSYEKNYAT
;
A
#
# COMPACT_ATOMS: atom_id res chain seq x y z
N MET A 1 12.35 -18.57 -21.78
CA MET A 1 11.02 -17.92 -21.67
C MET A 1 11.24 -16.70 -20.80
N ILE A 2 10.86 -15.51 -21.23
CA ILE A 2 10.99 -14.31 -20.38
C ILE A 2 9.75 -14.29 -19.48
N CYS A 3 9.94 -14.43 -18.17
CA CYS A 3 8.91 -14.13 -17.19
C CYS A 3 8.81 -12.59 -17.06
N SER A 4 7.61 -12.03 -17.07
CA SER A 4 7.40 -10.58 -17.11
C SER A 4 6.26 -10.08 -16.24
N ASP A 5 5.57 -10.99 -15.55
CA ASP A 5 4.45 -10.66 -14.67
C ASP A 5 4.90 -10.75 -13.21
N SER A 6 4.33 -9.92 -12.34
CA SER A 6 4.56 -9.99 -10.88
C SER A 6 3.80 -11.17 -10.29
N HIS A 7 4.50 -12.05 -9.59
CA HIS A 7 3.92 -13.22 -8.92
C HIS A 7 3.85 -12.97 -7.42
N GLU A 8 2.64 -12.99 -6.88
CA GLU A 8 2.35 -12.66 -5.49
C GLU A 8 2.66 -13.79 -4.51
N VAL A 9 3.24 -13.42 -3.36
CA VAL A 9 3.27 -14.20 -2.12
C VAL A 9 3.02 -13.27 -0.94
N SER A 10 2.15 -13.66 0.00
CA SER A 10 1.76 -12.81 1.11
C SER A 10 2.42 -13.23 2.42
N GLN A 11 3.01 -12.27 3.14
CA GLN A 11 3.32 -12.40 4.55
C GLN A 11 2.02 -12.33 5.39
N LEU A 12 2.06 -12.85 6.61
CA LEU A 12 0.96 -12.80 7.58
C LEU A 12 1.21 -11.74 8.66
N ASN A 13 0.13 -11.31 9.32
CA ASN A 13 0.20 -10.31 10.38
C ASN A 13 0.59 -10.89 11.76
N GLU A 14 1.57 -10.35 12.49
CA GLU A 14 2.72 -9.58 11.98
C GLU A 14 3.98 -10.43 12.09
N LEU A 15 4.95 -10.18 11.20
CA LEU A 15 6.23 -10.91 11.06
C LEU A 15 6.01 -12.44 11.09
N LYS A 16 5.07 -12.91 10.27
CA LYS A 16 4.60 -14.29 10.27
C LYS A 16 4.46 -14.80 8.84
N ILE A 17 4.56 -16.11 8.66
CA ILE A 17 4.39 -16.80 7.38
C ILE A 17 3.82 -18.20 7.63
N ASP A 18 3.21 -18.79 6.60
CA ASP A 18 2.82 -20.19 6.56
C ASP A 18 3.66 -20.99 5.54
N LEU A 19 3.63 -22.32 5.63
CA LEU A 19 4.48 -23.17 4.78
C LEU A 19 3.97 -23.31 3.33
N ASP A 20 2.71 -22.96 3.06
CA ASP A 20 2.22 -22.96 1.69
C ASP A 20 2.89 -21.83 0.91
N ALA A 21 3.01 -20.63 1.51
CA ALA A 21 3.75 -19.51 0.96
C ALA A 21 5.23 -19.86 0.67
N ILE A 22 5.89 -20.59 1.56
CA ILE A 22 7.30 -21.04 1.35
C ILE A 22 7.42 -21.96 0.13
N SER A 23 6.45 -22.84 -0.09
CA SER A 23 6.42 -23.72 -1.26
C SER A 23 6.21 -22.93 -2.56
N VAL A 24 5.37 -21.90 -2.51
CA VAL A 24 5.12 -20.97 -3.63
C VAL A 24 6.37 -20.15 -3.98
N ILE A 25 7.11 -19.65 -2.98
CA ILE A 25 8.38 -18.94 -3.18
C ILE A 25 9.39 -19.82 -3.93
N ALA A 26 9.55 -21.08 -3.49
CA ALA A 26 10.46 -22.03 -4.16
C ALA A 26 10.06 -22.28 -5.62
N HIS A 27 8.76 -22.36 -5.91
CA HIS A 27 8.24 -22.50 -7.27
C HIS A 27 8.58 -21.29 -8.14
N TYR A 28 8.35 -20.07 -7.66
CA TYR A 28 8.65 -18.85 -8.42
C TYR A 28 10.14 -18.70 -8.71
N GLN A 29 11.00 -18.97 -7.72
CA GLN A 29 12.46 -18.94 -7.91
C GLN A 29 12.93 -19.96 -8.94
N GLY A 30 12.42 -21.20 -8.88
CA GLY A 30 12.75 -22.26 -9.84
C GLY A 30 12.37 -21.91 -11.29
N ASN A 31 11.35 -21.07 -11.46
CA ASN A 31 10.89 -20.59 -12.77
C ASN A 31 11.48 -19.21 -13.15
N SER A 32 12.38 -18.67 -12.32
CA SER A 32 12.97 -17.33 -12.49
C SER A 32 11.95 -16.19 -12.51
N ASN A 33 10.75 -16.36 -11.96
CA ASN A 33 9.67 -15.37 -11.98
C ASN A 33 10.03 -14.06 -11.27
N VAL A 34 9.38 -12.95 -11.66
CA VAL A 34 9.39 -11.71 -10.87
C VAL A 34 8.51 -11.94 -9.64
N ILE A 35 9.09 -11.81 -8.44
CA ILE A 35 8.38 -12.08 -7.18
C ILE A 35 7.95 -10.75 -6.55
N MET A 36 6.66 -10.63 -6.29
CA MET A 36 6.08 -9.58 -5.45
C MET A 36 5.74 -10.20 -4.11
N ASP A 37 6.48 -9.83 -3.07
CA ASP A 37 6.11 -10.18 -1.70
C ASP A 37 5.21 -9.07 -1.14
N GLU A 38 4.09 -9.41 -0.50
CA GLU A 38 3.24 -8.41 0.13
C GLU A 38 3.16 -8.55 1.65
N GLN A 39 2.86 -7.45 2.32
CA GLN A 39 2.43 -7.43 3.72
C GLN A 39 1.52 -6.22 3.95
N MET A 40 0.45 -6.39 4.73
CA MET A 40 -0.51 -5.33 5.07
C MET A 40 -0.51 -5.04 6.58
N PRO A 41 0.44 -4.23 7.11
CA PRO A 41 0.59 -4.06 8.55
C PRO A 41 -0.63 -3.36 9.17
N ILE A 42 -1.15 -3.89 10.27
CA ILE A 42 -2.43 -3.46 10.83
C ILE A 42 -2.21 -2.35 11.86
N PHE A 43 -2.59 -1.11 11.51
CA PHE A 43 -2.67 -0.01 12.48
C PHE A 43 -3.71 -0.31 13.56
N GLY A 44 -3.31 -0.22 14.83
CA GLY A 44 -4.12 -0.62 15.98
C GLY A 44 -4.19 -2.13 16.18
N GLY A 45 -3.40 -2.90 15.42
CA GLY A 45 -3.28 -4.35 15.50
C GLY A 45 -2.31 -4.82 16.58
N TYR A 46 -1.61 -5.92 16.32
CA TYR A 46 -0.68 -6.50 17.28
C TYR A 46 0.52 -5.60 17.60
N ALA A 47 0.96 -4.79 16.64
CA ALA A 47 2.09 -3.88 16.79
C ALA A 47 1.77 -2.70 17.72
N GLY A 48 0.58 -2.10 17.58
CA GLY A 48 0.16 -0.94 18.37
C GLY A 48 -0.24 0.25 17.50
N GLY A 49 0.30 1.43 17.81
CA GLY A 49 -0.02 2.71 17.18
C GLY A 49 0.71 2.95 15.87
N ILE A 50 0.87 4.23 15.50
CA ILE A 50 1.43 4.64 14.20
C ILE A 50 2.90 4.21 14.12
N GLU A 51 3.72 4.65 15.07
CA GLU A 51 5.15 4.39 15.07
C GLU A 51 5.46 2.90 15.25
N GLU A 52 4.71 2.19 16.10
CA GLU A 52 4.91 0.76 16.30
C GLU A 52 4.58 -0.05 15.04
N THR A 53 3.51 0.35 14.33
CA THR A 53 3.14 -0.28 13.06
C THR A 53 4.15 0.05 11.96
N ALA A 54 4.68 1.28 11.90
CA ALA A 54 5.73 1.65 10.95
C ALA A 54 7.05 0.88 11.18
N ILE A 55 7.39 0.56 12.43
CA ILE A 55 8.55 -0.32 12.74
C ILE A 55 8.33 -1.72 12.15
N VAL A 56 7.13 -2.28 12.34
CA VAL A 56 6.77 -3.59 11.75
C VAL A 56 6.82 -3.53 10.23
N ASP A 57 6.30 -2.46 9.64
CA ASP A 57 6.23 -2.26 8.21
C ASP A 57 7.64 -2.20 7.56
N ILE A 58 8.56 -1.43 8.13
CA ILE A 58 9.98 -1.43 7.72
C ILE A 58 10.58 -2.84 7.85
N ALA A 59 10.27 -3.55 8.94
CA ALA A 59 10.78 -4.90 9.14
C ALA A 59 10.25 -5.89 8.09
N THR A 60 9.00 -5.75 7.65
CA THR A 60 8.41 -6.63 6.62
C THR A 60 8.90 -6.28 5.21
N HIS A 61 9.20 -5.01 4.93
CA HIS A 61 9.92 -4.61 3.71
C HIS A 61 11.30 -5.29 3.62
N ILE A 62 12.05 -5.35 4.73
CA ILE A 62 13.34 -6.05 4.77
C ILE A 62 13.12 -7.57 4.63
N ASN A 63 12.13 -8.13 5.33
CA ASN A 63 11.84 -9.56 5.31
C ASN A 63 11.47 -10.07 3.89
N ALA A 64 10.81 -9.25 3.08
CA ALA A 64 10.47 -9.58 1.70
C ALA A 64 11.70 -10.06 0.88
N PHE A 65 12.84 -9.40 1.06
CA PHE A 65 14.08 -9.71 0.33
C PHE A 65 14.91 -10.81 1.02
N VAL A 66 14.71 -11.02 2.33
CA VAL A 66 15.43 -12.05 3.09
C VAL A 66 14.75 -13.41 3.00
N MET A 67 13.43 -13.46 3.19
CA MET A 67 12.65 -14.70 3.23
C MET A 67 12.13 -15.10 1.85
N SER A 68 11.51 -14.15 1.15
CA SER A 68 10.79 -14.43 -0.11
C SER A 68 11.66 -14.29 -1.35
N ASN A 69 12.89 -13.74 -1.21
CA ASN A 69 13.76 -13.34 -2.31
C ASN A 69 12.98 -12.49 -3.34
N ALA A 70 12.19 -11.55 -2.82
CA ALA A 70 11.34 -10.71 -3.62
C ALA A 70 12.14 -9.89 -4.64
N THR A 71 11.50 -9.59 -5.77
CA THR A 71 11.98 -8.58 -6.71
C THR A 71 11.53 -7.19 -6.26
N TRP A 72 10.34 -7.09 -5.67
CA TRP A 72 9.80 -5.88 -5.07
C TRP A 72 8.77 -6.22 -3.99
N HIS A 73 8.51 -5.29 -3.07
CA HIS A 73 7.57 -5.49 -1.96
C HIS A 73 6.31 -4.63 -2.11
N LEU A 74 5.13 -5.22 -1.92
CA LEU A 74 3.84 -4.52 -1.90
C LEU A 74 3.38 -4.31 -0.45
N ASP A 75 3.37 -3.07 -0.01
CA ASP A 75 2.82 -2.67 1.27
C ASP A 75 1.29 -2.49 1.19
N GLY A 76 0.64 -2.34 2.34
CA GLY A 76 -0.76 -1.97 2.47
C GLY A 76 -1.18 -1.73 3.92
N PRO A 77 -0.66 -0.70 4.63
CA PRO A 77 -0.99 -0.49 6.03
C PRO A 77 -2.49 -0.26 6.16
N VAL A 78 -3.16 -1.03 7.02
CA VAL A 78 -4.63 -1.05 7.07
C VAL A 78 -5.13 -0.72 8.46
N HIS A 79 -6.16 0.13 8.55
CA HIS A 79 -6.73 0.52 9.83
C HIS A 79 -7.60 -0.62 10.39
N ILE A 80 -7.31 -1.12 11.60
CA ILE A 80 -8.00 -2.29 12.21
C ILE A 80 -9.53 -2.20 12.19
N ARG A 81 -10.07 -1.01 12.51
CA ARG A 81 -11.51 -0.75 12.51
C ARG A 81 -12.10 -0.52 11.12
N TRP A 82 -11.45 0.30 10.30
CA TRP A 82 -12.04 0.79 9.05
C TRP A 82 -11.80 -0.14 7.87
N GLY A 83 -10.77 -0.99 7.93
CA GLY A 83 -10.40 -1.89 6.84
C GLY A 83 -10.03 -1.11 5.58
N SER A 84 -9.33 0.01 5.75
CA SER A 84 -8.92 0.89 4.66
C SER A 84 -7.46 1.32 4.84
N THR A 85 -6.79 1.54 3.71
CA THR A 85 -5.38 1.93 3.61
C THR A 85 -5.16 3.43 3.53
N ASN A 86 -6.24 4.21 3.42
CA ASN A 86 -6.19 5.65 3.20
C ASN A 86 -6.78 6.45 4.38
N THR A 87 -6.64 5.96 5.61
CA THR A 87 -6.88 6.76 6.81
C THR A 87 -5.67 7.61 7.13
N ARG A 88 -5.81 8.62 7.99
CA ARG A 88 -4.70 9.49 8.37
C ARG A 88 -3.49 8.70 8.87
N GLU A 89 -3.76 7.73 9.74
CA GLU A 89 -2.75 6.90 10.39
C GLU A 89 -2.05 5.97 9.40
N THR A 90 -2.80 5.30 8.54
CA THR A 90 -2.22 4.37 7.56
C THR A 90 -1.45 5.09 6.46
N LEU A 91 -1.89 6.27 6.04
CA LEU A 91 -1.13 7.14 5.12
C LEU A 91 0.19 7.61 5.76
N MET A 92 0.16 7.96 7.05
CA MET A 92 1.39 8.31 7.78
C MET A 92 2.34 7.11 7.84
N ILE A 93 1.85 5.91 8.17
CA ILE A 93 2.67 4.69 8.21
C ILE A 93 3.31 4.44 6.84
N ALA A 94 2.52 4.31 5.78
CA ALA A 94 3.01 4.04 4.43
C ALA A 94 4.02 5.10 3.95
N GLY A 95 3.73 6.38 4.22
CA GLY A 95 4.58 7.49 3.83
C GLY A 95 5.94 7.48 4.54
N TRP A 96 5.97 7.28 5.86
CA TRP A 96 7.20 7.20 6.64
C TRP A 96 8.02 5.95 6.30
N THR A 97 7.37 4.79 6.16
CA THR A 97 8.03 3.54 5.78
C THR A 97 8.69 3.70 4.41
N CYS A 98 7.93 4.12 3.39
CA CYS A 98 8.45 4.25 2.04
C CYS A 98 9.61 5.26 1.98
N ALA A 99 9.44 6.45 2.56
CA ALA A 99 10.51 7.45 2.55
C ALA A 99 11.80 6.93 3.21
N THR A 100 11.67 6.14 4.29
CA THR A 100 12.82 5.53 4.97
C THR A 100 13.46 4.43 4.15
N ILE A 101 12.65 3.54 3.55
CA ILE A 101 13.13 2.45 2.70
C ILE A 101 13.84 3.00 1.46
N SER A 102 13.28 4.02 0.81
CA SER A 102 13.86 4.67 -0.36
C SER A 102 15.15 5.43 -0.04
N GLU A 103 15.29 6.02 1.15
CA GLU A 103 16.50 6.75 1.56
C GLU A 103 17.66 5.79 1.89
N PHE A 104 17.38 4.69 2.60
CA PHE A 104 18.43 3.86 3.21
C PHE A 104 18.65 2.53 2.49
N THR A 105 17.86 2.20 1.47
CA THR A 105 17.96 0.95 0.71
C THR A 105 17.74 1.18 -0.77
N ASN A 106 17.86 0.10 -1.57
CA ASN A 106 17.44 0.09 -2.99
C ASN A 106 16.28 -0.90 -3.19
N ILE A 107 15.48 -1.14 -2.16
CA ILE A 107 14.32 -2.02 -2.24
C ILE A 107 13.25 -1.34 -3.10
N LEU A 108 12.86 -2.01 -4.18
CA LEU A 108 11.71 -1.61 -4.99
C LEU A 108 10.43 -1.93 -4.24
N SER A 109 9.47 -1.00 -4.25
CA SER A 109 8.24 -1.18 -3.52
C SER A 109 7.02 -0.55 -4.18
N GLY A 110 5.84 -1.04 -3.80
CA GLY A 110 4.56 -0.44 -4.14
C GLY A 110 3.61 -0.44 -2.95
N ASN A 111 2.43 0.13 -3.13
CA ASN A 111 1.38 0.11 -2.12
C ASN A 111 0.00 -0.20 -2.74
N GLN A 112 -0.90 -0.79 -1.95
CA GLN A 112 -2.22 -1.25 -2.39
C GLN A 112 -3.38 -0.42 -1.82
N TYR A 113 -4.46 -0.28 -2.60
CA TYR A 113 -5.48 0.76 -2.38
C TYR A 113 -6.84 0.17 -1.99
N TYR A 114 -7.26 0.37 -0.73
CA TYR A 114 -8.55 -0.09 -0.20
C TYR A 114 -9.40 1.08 0.35
N PRO A 115 -10.04 1.89 -0.51
CA PRO A 115 -11.01 2.90 -0.07
C PRO A 115 -12.20 2.29 0.68
N CYS A 116 -12.71 3.03 1.66
CA CYS A 116 -13.98 2.66 2.31
C CYS A 116 -15.14 2.74 1.32
N ALA A 117 -15.20 3.83 0.56
CA ALA A 117 -16.31 4.10 -0.35
C ALA A 117 -16.23 3.24 -1.63
N GLY A 118 -17.40 3.02 -2.24
CA GLY A 118 -17.51 2.25 -3.49
C GLY A 118 -17.29 3.09 -4.76
N PRO A 119 -17.21 2.44 -5.93
CA PRO A 119 -17.08 3.13 -7.21
C PRO A 119 -18.17 4.17 -7.45
N CYS A 120 -17.87 5.11 -8.36
CA CYS A 120 -18.80 6.17 -8.75
C CYS A 120 -19.25 7.07 -7.58
N THR A 121 -18.43 7.18 -6.53
CA THR A 121 -18.63 8.13 -5.43
C THR A 121 -17.46 9.10 -5.35
N GLU A 122 -17.73 10.34 -4.94
CA GLU A 122 -16.68 11.35 -4.74
C GLU A 122 -15.67 10.88 -3.68
N MET A 123 -16.16 10.36 -2.54
CA MET A 123 -15.31 9.88 -1.45
C MET A 123 -14.32 8.81 -1.91
N CYS A 124 -14.72 7.84 -2.73
CA CYS A 124 -13.80 6.81 -3.22
C CYS A 124 -12.66 7.41 -4.05
N LEU A 125 -12.95 8.43 -4.87
CA LEU A 125 -11.94 9.11 -5.68
C LEU A 125 -11.01 9.96 -4.81
N LEU A 126 -11.54 10.63 -3.78
CA LEU A 126 -10.75 11.41 -2.83
C LEU A 126 -9.85 10.53 -1.95
N GLU A 127 -10.37 9.41 -1.45
CA GLU A 127 -9.63 8.41 -0.68
C GLU A 127 -8.46 7.84 -1.48
N ALA A 128 -8.71 7.40 -2.72
CA ALA A 128 -7.66 6.91 -3.62
C ALA A 128 -6.66 8.01 -4.00
N SER A 129 -7.11 9.26 -4.18
CA SER A 129 -6.24 10.40 -4.49
C SER A 129 -5.30 10.74 -3.33
N ALA A 130 -5.80 10.69 -2.10
CA ALA A 130 -4.99 10.94 -0.91
C ALA A 130 -3.84 9.93 -0.83
N GLN A 131 -4.13 8.65 -1.03
CA GLN A 131 -3.10 7.61 -1.04
C GLN A 131 -2.15 7.75 -2.24
N ALA A 132 -2.64 8.07 -3.43
CA ALA A 132 -1.79 8.29 -4.61
C ALA A 132 -0.81 9.45 -4.43
N ILE A 133 -1.24 10.53 -3.77
CA ILE A 133 -0.38 11.66 -3.43
C ILE A 133 0.68 11.23 -2.41
N THR A 134 0.27 10.53 -1.34
CA THR A 134 1.19 9.99 -0.33
C THR A 134 2.26 9.10 -0.95
N ASP A 135 1.84 8.06 -1.69
CA ASP A 135 2.74 7.06 -2.25
C ASP A 135 3.71 7.65 -3.27
N SER A 136 3.22 8.57 -4.10
CA SER A 136 4.07 9.23 -5.12
C SER A 136 5.11 10.15 -4.49
N ALA A 137 4.74 10.88 -3.43
CA ALA A 137 5.65 11.79 -2.75
C ALA A 137 6.63 11.08 -1.80
N SER A 138 6.24 9.93 -1.24
CA SER A 138 7.11 9.13 -0.38
C SER A 138 8.11 8.26 -1.14
N GLY A 139 7.91 8.07 -2.45
CA GLY A 139 8.87 7.39 -3.33
C GLY A 139 8.50 5.99 -3.79
N ARG A 140 7.22 5.58 -3.77
CA ARG A 140 6.79 4.27 -4.28
C ARG A 140 7.03 4.16 -5.77
N GLU A 141 7.56 3.02 -6.22
CA GLU A 141 7.72 2.72 -7.65
C GLU A 141 6.43 2.25 -8.32
N ILE A 142 5.53 1.60 -7.57
CA ILE A 142 4.30 0.99 -8.10
C ILE A 142 3.09 1.40 -7.26
N LEU A 143 2.01 1.80 -7.93
CA LEU A 143 0.69 2.06 -7.31
C LEU A 143 -0.29 0.97 -7.76
N SER A 144 -0.74 0.12 -6.83
CA SER A 144 -1.57 -1.06 -7.15
C SER A 144 -3.01 -0.86 -6.68
N GLY A 145 -3.88 -0.36 -7.56
CA GLY A 145 -5.23 0.01 -7.18
C GLY A 145 -6.24 0.09 -8.33
N VAL A 146 -7.54 0.16 -8.02
CA VAL A 146 -8.12 0.46 -6.69
C VAL A 146 -9.17 -0.57 -6.30
N ALA A 147 -9.01 -1.20 -5.12
CA ALA A 147 -9.96 -2.11 -4.52
C ALA A 147 -11.07 -1.34 -3.77
N ALA A 148 -11.88 -0.60 -4.54
CA ALA A 148 -13.00 0.19 -4.01
C ALA A 148 -14.02 -0.68 -3.23
N ALA A 149 -14.80 -0.05 -2.35
CA ALA A 149 -15.67 -0.72 -1.38
C ALA A 149 -14.91 -1.78 -0.54
N LYS A 150 -13.67 -1.45 -0.15
CA LYS A 150 -12.74 -2.31 0.60
C LYS A 150 -12.40 -3.63 -0.11
N GLY A 151 -12.64 -3.74 -1.41
CA GLY A 151 -12.35 -4.93 -2.20
C GLY A 151 -13.25 -6.15 -1.91
N VAL A 152 -14.27 -6.03 -1.06
CA VAL A 152 -15.09 -7.17 -0.61
C VAL A 152 -16.47 -7.24 -1.26
N VAL A 153 -16.82 -6.28 -2.11
CA VAL A 153 -18.13 -6.24 -2.78
C VAL A 153 -17.97 -6.58 -4.26
N GLN A 154 -18.65 -7.64 -4.68
CA GLN A 154 -18.63 -8.12 -6.06
C GLN A 154 -18.91 -6.98 -7.07
N ASP A 155 -18.13 -6.94 -8.14
CA ASP A 155 -18.25 -6.01 -9.28
C ASP A 155 -18.19 -4.51 -8.91
N LYS A 156 -17.67 -4.18 -7.72
CA LYS A 156 -17.46 -2.80 -7.26
C LYS A 156 -16.01 -2.34 -7.41
N THR A 157 -15.43 -2.52 -8.59
CA THR A 157 -14.15 -1.93 -9.01
C THR A 157 -14.21 -1.57 -10.49
N THR A 158 -13.69 -0.41 -10.87
CA THR A 158 -13.68 0.05 -12.28
C THR A 158 -12.36 0.71 -12.64
N GLY A 159 -12.19 1.03 -13.93
CA GLY A 159 -11.02 1.79 -14.39
C GLY A 159 -11.07 3.29 -14.05
N MET A 160 -12.20 3.82 -13.55
CA MET A 160 -12.30 5.25 -13.21
C MET A 160 -11.52 5.59 -11.96
N GLU A 161 -11.51 4.70 -10.97
CA GLU A 161 -10.71 4.87 -9.75
C GLU A 161 -9.21 4.84 -10.09
N ALA A 162 -8.78 3.89 -10.93
CA ALA A 162 -7.40 3.81 -11.41
C ALA A 162 -6.98 5.04 -12.25
N ARG A 163 -7.90 5.60 -13.05
CA ARG A 163 -7.63 6.86 -13.78
C ARG A 163 -7.35 8.01 -12.82
N MET A 164 -8.13 8.12 -11.74
CA MET A 164 -7.93 9.16 -10.73
C MET A 164 -6.59 8.97 -10.00
N MET A 165 -6.29 7.74 -9.56
CA MET A 165 -5.01 7.38 -8.94
C MET A 165 -3.83 7.84 -9.82
N GLY A 166 -3.84 7.51 -11.11
CA GLY A 166 -2.78 7.92 -12.04
C GLY A 166 -2.67 9.44 -12.24
N GLN A 167 -3.80 10.17 -12.24
CA GLN A 167 -3.79 11.64 -12.36
C GLN A 167 -3.27 12.33 -11.10
N ALA A 168 -3.70 11.86 -9.92
CA ALA A 168 -3.22 12.35 -8.64
C ALA A 168 -1.72 12.09 -8.47
N ALA A 169 -1.25 10.89 -8.82
CA ALA A 169 0.16 10.54 -8.82
C ALA A 169 1.00 11.47 -9.73
N LYS A 170 0.54 11.68 -10.97
CA LYS A 170 1.20 12.60 -11.91
C LYS A 170 1.23 14.03 -11.40
N ALA A 171 0.19 14.48 -10.69
CA ALA A 171 0.14 15.82 -10.13
C ALA A 171 1.08 15.99 -8.92
N ALA A 172 1.21 14.96 -8.09
CA ALA A 172 2.10 14.95 -6.93
C ALA A 172 3.59 14.82 -7.29
N ALA A 173 3.90 14.21 -8.44
CA ALA A 173 5.28 13.99 -8.88
C ALA A 173 6.07 15.31 -8.99
N GLY A 174 7.15 15.41 -8.20
CA GLY A 174 8.03 16.58 -8.18
C GLY A 174 7.52 17.77 -7.35
N MET A 175 6.43 17.61 -6.59
CA MET A 175 6.01 18.62 -5.63
C MET A 175 6.93 18.67 -4.41
N GLU A 176 7.06 19.86 -3.82
CA GLU A 176 7.76 20.02 -2.54
C GLU A 176 7.02 19.28 -1.42
N ILE A 177 7.75 18.51 -0.62
CA ILE A 177 7.18 17.65 0.44
C ILE A 177 6.38 18.47 1.48
N GLU A 178 6.79 19.70 1.78
CA GLU A 178 6.04 20.59 2.68
C GLU A 178 4.64 20.91 2.13
N GLU A 179 4.53 21.12 0.81
CA GLU A 179 3.24 21.40 0.16
C GLU A 179 2.38 20.15 0.08
N VAL A 180 2.97 18.99 -0.23
CA VAL A 180 2.28 17.70 -0.21
C VAL A 180 1.64 17.44 1.16
N ASN A 181 2.38 17.67 2.25
CA ASN A 181 1.85 17.48 3.60
C ASN A 181 0.64 18.39 3.92
N LYS A 182 0.65 19.65 3.45
CA LYS A 182 -0.48 20.58 3.61
C LYS A 182 -1.71 20.11 2.83
N ILE A 183 -1.50 19.64 1.59
CA ILE A 183 -2.57 19.12 0.73
C ILE A 183 -3.19 17.86 1.36
N LEU A 184 -2.36 16.91 1.79
CA LEU A 184 -2.82 15.68 2.43
C LEU A 184 -3.64 15.98 3.68
N ASP A 185 -3.18 16.88 4.56
CA ASP A 185 -3.92 17.23 5.76
C ASP A 185 -5.31 17.79 5.45
N ALA A 186 -5.41 18.68 4.46
CA ALA A 186 -6.68 19.25 4.02
C ALA A 186 -7.60 18.21 3.34
N LEU A 187 -7.03 17.36 2.48
CA LEU A 187 -7.76 16.34 1.74
C LEU A 187 -8.31 15.26 2.66
N VAL A 188 -7.49 14.72 3.58
CA VAL A 188 -7.92 13.71 4.55
C VAL A 188 -9.02 14.25 5.46
N LYS A 189 -8.93 15.53 5.89
CA LYS A 189 -9.97 16.20 6.68
C LYS A 189 -11.34 16.23 5.99
N SER A 190 -11.37 16.18 4.66
CA SER A 190 -12.62 16.23 3.90
C SER A 190 -13.46 14.94 4.02
N TYR A 191 -12.83 13.80 4.34
CA TYR A 191 -13.52 12.51 4.39
C TYR A 191 -13.32 11.72 5.70
N GLU A 192 -12.33 12.04 6.54
CA GLU A 192 -11.95 11.20 7.69
C GLU A 192 -13.04 11.07 8.78
N LYS A 193 -14.10 11.88 8.70
CA LYS A 193 -15.24 11.82 9.61
C LYS A 193 -16.40 10.97 9.07
N ASN A 194 -16.26 10.41 7.87
CA ASN A 194 -17.32 9.72 7.14
C ASN A 194 -17.06 8.23 6.91
N TYR A 195 -16.01 7.63 7.49
CA TYR A 195 -15.71 6.20 7.31
C TYR A 195 -16.85 5.24 7.67
N ALA A 196 -17.75 5.66 8.58
CA ALA A 196 -18.86 4.83 9.05
C ALA A 196 -20.18 5.02 8.26
N THR A 197 -20.23 5.97 7.32
CA THR A 197 -21.48 6.41 6.65
C THR A 197 -21.36 6.37 5.14
#